data_AF-A0A1B6Z917-F1
#
_entry.id   AF-A0A1B6Z917-F1
#
_cell.length_a   1.000
_cell.length_b   1.000
_cell.length_c   1.000
_cell.angle_alpha   90.00
_cell.angle_beta   90.00
_cell.angle_gamma   90.00
#
_symmetry.space_group_name_H-M   'P 1'
#
loop_
_entity.id
_entity.type
_entity.pdbx_description
1 polymer ?
#
loop_
_entity_poly.entity_id
_entity_poly.type
_entity_poly.pdbx_seq_one_letter_code
_entity_poly.pdbx_strand_id
1 'polypeptide(L)'
;MAVSHGESWIALAIIVSSVLTAWFMNYRTPKVRAFGTLLAGLGCLAIVLWFATILGTGILDNPKPNQTPMDSAKPALLWMQASIALVAGLMLLIAAYRQAKSDEGLELPIENQIDRFGFVSRMIHWTTAILFIALIPIGIFASMIPEDSWFRNHYYVVHKTLGVLVFALLIIRLFWNTRSKRPALDASLKPAEHRWAHRVHILLYMMMIAVPVTGYVMTSFHGYPTYFFTLEIEPFWGKSDAYIIWGTFHKYILPYLLYVILGAHILGALKHHFIDKHDGALKRMVG
;
A
#
# COMPACT_ATOMS: atom_id res chain seq x y z
N MET A 1 30.29 1.97 18.07
CA MET A 1 28.97 2.44 18.57
C MET A 1 27.94 1.46 18.05
N ALA A 2 27.07 0.92 18.90
CA ALA A 2 25.99 0.05 18.44
C ALA A 2 25.12 0.85 17.47
N VAL A 3 25.01 0.40 16.22
CA VAL A 3 24.13 1.02 15.22
C VAL A 3 22.70 0.85 15.74
N SER A 4 22.04 1.94 16.14
CA SER A 4 20.67 1.82 16.61
C SER A 4 19.75 1.54 15.43
N HIS A 5 19.15 0.36 15.40
CA HIS A 5 18.23 -0.09 14.34
C HIS A 5 16.79 0.41 14.55
N GLY A 6 16.62 1.69 14.89
CA GLY A 6 15.31 2.28 15.22
C GLY A 6 14.33 2.18 14.06
N GLU A 7 14.82 2.32 12.84
CA GLU A 7 14.07 2.15 11.59
C GLU A 7 13.51 0.74 11.40
N SER A 8 14.23 -0.29 11.85
CA SER A 8 13.77 -1.67 11.77
C SER A 8 12.58 -1.92 12.72
N TRP A 9 12.58 -1.30 13.89
CA TRP A 9 11.45 -1.33 14.81
C TRP A 9 10.22 -0.58 14.26
N ILE A 10 10.44 0.55 13.58
CA ILE A 10 9.37 1.28 12.88
C ILE A 10 8.75 0.41 11.79
N ALA A 11 9.58 -0.23 10.95
CA ALA A 11 9.10 -1.16 9.93
C ALA A 11 8.30 -2.32 10.55
N LEU A 12 8.80 -2.92 11.63
CA LEU A 12 8.11 -4.00 12.34
C LEU A 12 6.75 -3.54 12.88
N ALA A 13 6.68 -2.36 13.50
CA ALA A 13 5.44 -1.81 14.03
C ALA A 13 4.38 -1.60 12.93
N ILE A 14 4.80 -1.09 11.76
CA ILE A 14 3.90 -0.95 10.59
C ILE A 14 3.42 -2.31 10.09
N ILE A 15 4.30 -3.31 10.04
CA ILE A 15 3.95 -4.67 9.59
C ILE A 15 2.96 -5.34 10.54
N VAL A 16 3.29 -5.36 11.83
CA VAL A 16 2.45 -6.00 12.86
C VAL A 16 1.09 -5.32 12.93
N SER A 17 1.04 -3.97 12.92
CA SER A 17 -0.22 -3.24 12.89
C SER A 17 -1.05 -3.53 11.63
N SER A 18 -0.41 -3.67 10.47
CA SER A 18 -1.10 -4.03 9.21
C SER A 18 -1.70 -5.44 9.25
N VAL A 19 -0.97 -6.42 9.81
CA VAL A 19 -1.46 -7.80 9.96
C VAL A 19 -2.59 -7.86 10.98
N LEU A 20 -2.44 -7.24 12.14
CA LEU A 20 -3.46 -7.21 13.18
C LEU A 20 -4.72 -6.50 12.72
N THR A 21 -4.59 -5.35 12.05
CA THR A 21 -5.72 -4.61 11.48
C THR A 21 -6.49 -5.47 10.48
N ALA A 22 -5.78 -6.12 9.55
CA ALA A 22 -6.40 -7.05 8.61
C ALA A 22 -7.09 -8.23 9.33
N TRP A 23 -6.48 -8.78 10.37
CA TRP A 23 -7.08 -9.86 11.15
C TRP A 23 -8.38 -9.44 11.84
N PHE A 24 -8.36 -8.31 12.56
CA PHE A 24 -9.53 -7.78 13.24
C PHE A 24 -10.65 -7.47 12.24
N MET A 25 -10.35 -6.83 11.10
CA MET A 25 -11.34 -6.53 10.05
C MET A 25 -12.05 -7.77 9.48
N ASN A 26 -11.43 -8.95 9.61
CA ASN A 26 -11.95 -10.21 9.09
C ASN A 26 -12.43 -11.17 10.20
N TYR A 27 -12.51 -10.69 11.45
CA TYR A 27 -12.95 -11.50 12.58
C TYR A 27 -14.46 -11.80 12.53
N ARG A 28 -14.91 -12.89 13.16
CA ARG A 28 -16.32 -13.31 13.10
C ARG A 28 -17.27 -12.30 13.76
N THR A 29 -16.92 -11.83 14.96
CA THR A 29 -17.75 -10.96 15.78
C THR A 29 -17.76 -9.51 15.29
N PRO A 30 -18.92 -8.87 15.08
CA PRO A 30 -19.02 -7.50 14.53
C PRO A 30 -18.30 -6.44 15.37
N LYS A 31 -18.37 -6.51 16.70
CA LYS A 31 -17.64 -5.57 17.59
C LYS A 31 -16.12 -5.64 17.42
N VAL A 32 -15.59 -6.84 17.18
CA VAL A 32 -14.15 -7.05 16.95
C VAL A 32 -13.77 -6.57 15.54
N ARG A 33 -14.63 -6.78 14.54
CA ARG A 33 -14.44 -6.17 13.20
C ARG A 33 -14.43 -4.66 13.23
N ALA A 34 -15.38 -4.06 13.97
CA ALA A 34 -15.45 -2.63 14.15
C ALA A 34 -14.15 -2.08 14.75
N PHE A 35 -13.53 -2.79 15.69
CA PHE A 35 -12.20 -2.43 16.20
C PHE A 35 -11.13 -2.48 15.11
N GLY A 36 -11.13 -3.49 14.24
CA GLY A 36 -10.24 -3.53 13.06
C GLY A 36 -10.44 -2.35 12.11
N THR A 37 -11.69 -2.03 11.79
CA THR A 37 -12.03 -0.87 10.94
C THR A 37 -11.64 0.45 11.60
N LEU A 38 -11.77 0.56 12.93
CA LEU A 38 -11.28 1.69 13.72
C LEU A 38 -9.75 1.80 13.59
N LEU A 39 -9.00 0.71 13.78
CA LEU A 39 -7.54 0.70 13.61
C LEU A 39 -7.12 1.14 12.20
N ALA A 40 -7.82 0.68 11.16
CA ALA A 40 -7.58 1.14 9.78
C ALA A 40 -7.82 2.65 9.63
N GLY A 41 -8.90 3.17 10.22
CA GLY A 41 -9.20 4.60 10.25
C GLY A 41 -8.13 5.42 10.99
N LEU A 42 -7.69 4.95 12.16
CA LEU A 42 -6.59 5.55 12.92
C LEU A 42 -5.27 5.50 12.16
N GLY A 43 -4.99 4.44 11.41
CA GLY A 43 -3.82 4.35 10.53
C GLY A 43 -3.83 5.43 9.44
N CYS A 44 -5.00 5.70 8.84
CA CYS A 44 -5.14 6.81 7.89
C CYS A 44 -4.89 8.16 8.57
N LEU A 45 -5.44 8.39 9.76
CA LEU A 45 -5.22 9.62 10.53
C LEU A 45 -3.76 9.75 11.00
N ALA A 46 -3.05 8.66 11.24
CA ALA A 46 -1.62 8.68 11.54
C ALA A 46 -0.79 9.20 10.36
N ILE A 47 -1.19 8.93 9.11
CA ILE A 47 -0.56 9.53 7.92
C ILE A 47 -0.79 11.05 7.91
N VAL A 48 -1.99 11.51 8.29
CA VAL A 48 -2.30 12.95 8.40
C VAL A 48 -1.46 13.61 9.49
N LEU A 49 -1.37 13.00 10.66
CA LEU A 49 -0.55 13.49 11.78
C LEU A 49 0.93 13.53 11.41
N TRP A 50 1.44 12.47 10.77
CA TRP A 50 2.80 12.44 10.23
C TRP A 50 3.02 13.56 9.20
N PHE A 51 2.08 13.79 8.29
CA PHE A 51 2.19 14.88 7.33
C PHE A 51 2.19 16.25 8.04
N ALA A 52 1.43 16.41 9.13
CA ALA A 52 1.44 17.63 9.92
C ALA A 52 2.80 17.89 10.59
N THR A 53 3.56 16.86 10.98
CA THR A 53 4.89 17.05 11.60
C THR A 53 5.95 17.54 10.61
N ILE A 54 5.74 17.36 9.30
CA ILE A 54 6.66 17.87 8.28
C ILE A 54 6.29 19.29 7.83
N LEU A 55 5.11 19.80 8.18
CA LEU A 55 4.73 21.19 7.91
C LEU A 55 5.64 22.15 8.68
N GLY A 56 6.07 23.24 8.05
CA GLY A 56 6.95 24.24 8.67
C GLY A 56 8.41 23.80 8.83
N THR A 57 8.78 22.56 8.47
CA THR A 57 10.18 22.10 8.44
C THR A 57 10.97 22.66 7.26
N GLY A 58 10.30 23.29 6.29
CA GLY A 58 10.89 23.77 5.04
C GLY A 58 11.12 22.68 3.98
N ILE A 59 10.92 21.39 4.27
CA ILE A 59 11.15 20.29 3.32
C ILE A 59 10.16 20.32 2.14
N LEU A 60 8.92 20.76 2.38
CA LEU A 60 7.92 20.90 1.32
C LEU A 60 8.19 22.11 0.43
N ASP A 61 8.73 23.18 1.01
CA ASP A 61 9.00 24.45 0.32
C ASP A 61 10.35 24.40 -0.42
N ASN A 62 11.34 23.74 0.18
CA ASN A 62 12.70 23.58 -0.30
C ASN A 62 13.11 22.09 -0.26
N PRO A 63 12.48 21.23 -1.09
CA PRO A 63 12.90 19.84 -1.20
C PRO A 63 14.31 19.74 -1.78
N LYS A 64 14.91 18.54 -1.72
CA LYS A 64 16.13 18.20 -2.46
C LYS A 64 16.05 18.76 -3.89
N PRO A 65 17.12 19.36 -4.44
CA PRO A 65 17.12 19.93 -5.78
C PRO A 65 16.51 18.98 -6.83
N ASN A 66 15.57 19.53 -7.62
CA ASN A 66 14.87 18.77 -8.65
C ASN A 66 15.88 18.17 -9.64
N GLN A 67 15.82 16.86 -9.79
CA GLN A 67 16.61 16.15 -10.79
C GLN A 67 15.88 16.13 -12.14
N THR A 68 14.54 16.21 -12.08
CA THR A 68 13.64 16.20 -13.22
C THR A 68 12.47 17.17 -12.98
N PRO A 69 11.77 17.63 -14.04
CA PRO A 69 10.54 18.42 -13.87
C PRO A 69 9.47 17.74 -13.01
N MET A 70 9.39 16.40 -13.06
CA MET A 70 8.41 15.62 -12.28
C MET A 70 8.65 15.65 -10.76
N ASP A 71 9.85 16.04 -10.29
CA ASP A 71 10.12 16.18 -8.85
C ASP A 71 9.29 17.31 -8.21
N SER A 72 8.98 18.36 -8.99
CA SER A 72 8.18 19.51 -8.55
C SER A 72 6.75 19.15 -8.11
N ALA A 73 6.20 18.03 -8.58
CA ALA A 73 4.85 17.62 -8.24
C ALA A 73 4.77 16.89 -6.89
N LYS A 74 5.90 16.43 -6.32
CA LYS A 74 5.92 15.60 -5.11
C LYS A 74 5.31 16.25 -3.86
N PRO A 75 5.56 17.55 -3.55
CA PRO A 75 4.88 18.21 -2.45
C PRO A 75 3.34 18.18 -2.61
N ALA A 76 2.84 18.44 -3.81
CA ALA A 76 1.40 18.40 -4.11
C ALA A 76 0.83 16.98 -3.97
N LEU A 77 1.58 15.95 -4.38
CA LEU A 77 1.18 14.56 -4.17
C LEU A 77 1.06 14.21 -2.68
N LEU A 78 1.98 14.66 -1.82
CA LEU A 78 1.87 14.42 -0.37
C LEU A 78 0.65 15.12 0.24
N TRP A 79 0.37 16.36 -0.17
CA TRP A 79 -0.87 17.06 0.21
C TRP A 79 -2.12 16.28 -0.19
N MET A 80 -2.19 15.85 -1.45
CA MET A 80 -3.29 15.04 -1.95
C MET A 80 -3.47 13.76 -1.14
N GLN A 81 -2.38 13.08 -0.78
CA GLN A 81 -2.44 11.88 0.05
C GLN A 81 -2.91 12.16 1.47
N ALA A 82 -2.44 13.23 2.11
CA ALA A 82 -2.91 13.64 3.43
C ALA A 82 -4.42 13.95 3.41
N SER A 83 -4.91 14.65 2.38
CA SER A 83 -6.34 14.93 2.22
C SER A 83 -7.16 13.66 2.01
N ILE A 84 -6.72 12.76 1.14
CA ILE A 84 -7.39 11.47 0.90
C ILE A 84 -7.40 10.63 2.19
N ALA A 85 -6.29 10.58 2.92
CA ALA A 85 -6.16 9.85 4.17
C ALA A 85 -7.09 10.42 5.26
N LEU A 86 -7.24 11.74 5.34
CA LEU A 86 -8.18 12.37 6.25
C LEU A 86 -9.62 11.95 5.96
N VAL A 87 -10.06 12.06 4.70
CA VAL A 87 -11.42 11.69 4.29
C VAL A 87 -11.65 10.18 4.50
N ALA A 88 -10.72 9.33 4.08
CA ALA A 88 -10.80 7.88 4.29
C ALA A 88 -10.84 7.52 5.78
N GLY A 89 -10.01 8.15 6.60
CA GLY A 89 -9.99 7.96 8.05
C GLY A 89 -11.34 8.27 8.68
N LEU A 90 -11.92 9.43 8.39
CA LEU A 90 -13.24 9.82 8.89
C LEU A 90 -14.35 8.86 8.43
N MET A 91 -14.33 8.44 7.16
CA MET A 91 -15.29 7.45 6.64
C MET A 91 -15.16 6.10 7.35
N LEU A 92 -13.93 5.64 7.63
CA LEU A 92 -13.69 4.39 8.34
C LEU A 92 -14.12 4.47 9.81
N LEU A 93 -13.99 5.63 10.47
CA LEU A 93 -14.54 5.83 11.82
C LEU A 93 -16.07 5.69 11.84
N ILE A 94 -16.75 6.26 10.84
CA ILE A 94 -18.20 6.12 10.69
C ILE A 94 -18.57 4.65 10.41
N ALA A 95 -17.83 3.97 9.54
CA ALA A 95 -18.04 2.56 9.24
C ALA A 95 -17.84 1.67 10.46
N ALA A 96 -16.79 1.91 11.25
CA ALA A 96 -16.52 1.22 12.51
C ALA A 96 -17.66 1.42 13.50
N TYR A 97 -18.17 2.66 13.65
CA TYR A 97 -19.31 2.94 14.52
C TYR A 97 -20.58 2.18 14.09
N ARG A 98 -20.88 2.14 12.78
CA ARG A 98 -22.02 1.39 12.24
C ARG A 98 -21.85 -0.11 12.46
N GLN A 99 -20.66 -0.65 12.20
CA GLN A 99 -20.36 -2.07 12.43
C GLN A 99 -20.47 -2.46 13.91
N ALA A 100 -20.07 -1.59 14.83
CA ALA A 100 -20.15 -1.86 16.28
C ALA A 100 -21.59 -2.01 16.79
N LYS A 101 -22.57 -1.45 16.06
CA LYS A 101 -24.01 -1.57 16.33
C LYS A 101 -24.68 -2.74 15.61
N SER A 102 -23.96 -3.43 14.72
CA SER A 102 -24.49 -4.58 14.00
C SER A 102 -24.37 -5.85 14.83
N ASP A 103 -25.36 -6.74 14.71
CA ASP A 103 -25.32 -8.09 15.25
C ASP A 103 -24.98 -9.14 14.17
N GLU A 104 -24.71 -8.70 12.93
CA GLU A 104 -24.36 -9.59 11.82
C GLU A 104 -22.93 -10.14 11.95
N GLY A 105 -22.86 -11.44 12.23
CA GLY A 105 -21.63 -12.21 12.22
C GLY A 105 -21.07 -12.39 10.81
N LEU A 106 -19.75 -12.54 10.73
CA LEU A 106 -19.04 -12.80 9.48
C LEU A 106 -18.43 -14.21 9.51
N GLU A 107 -19.01 -15.14 8.76
CA GLU A 107 -18.43 -16.48 8.63
C GLU A 107 -17.61 -16.59 7.35
N LEU A 108 -16.29 -16.70 7.52
CA LEU A 108 -15.35 -16.85 6.41
C LEU A 108 -14.74 -18.26 6.41
N PRO A 109 -14.94 -19.04 5.34
CA PRO A 109 -14.12 -20.23 5.12
C PRO A 109 -12.66 -19.83 4.87
N ILE A 110 -11.73 -20.77 5.06
CA ILE A 110 -10.31 -20.57 4.77
C ILE A 110 -10.11 -20.25 3.28
N GLU A 111 -10.71 -21.07 2.41
CA GLU A 111 -10.66 -20.96 0.96
C GLU A 111 -11.78 -20.07 0.40
N ASN A 112 -11.62 -19.60 -0.83
CA ASN A 112 -12.64 -18.81 -1.52
C ASN A 112 -13.87 -19.66 -1.87
N GLN A 113 -15.02 -19.00 -1.94
CA GLN A 113 -16.25 -19.56 -2.50
C GLN A 113 -16.52 -18.96 -3.88
N ILE A 114 -17.61 -19.38 -4.52
CA ILE A 114 -17.98 -18.97 -5.89
C ILE A 114 -18.18 -17.45 -5.99
N ASP A 115 -18.78 -16.88 -4.96
CA ASP A 115 -19.19 -15.47 -4.88
C ASP A 115 -18.31 -14.64 -3.93
N ARG A 116 -17.76 -15.22 -2.85
CA ARG A 116 -16.99 -14.47 -1.83
C ARG A 116 -15.56 -14.96 -1.61
N PHE A 117 -14.68 -14.04 -1.22
CA PHE A 117 -13.30 -14.39 -0.85
C PHE A 117 -13.23 -14.99 0.56
N GLY A 118 -12.38 -16.01 0.71
CA GLY A 118 -12.11 -16.65 1.99
C GLY A 118 -11.18 -15.81 2.87
N PHE A 119 -11.02 -16.27 4.12
CA PHE A 119 -10.23 -15.60 5.15
C PHE A 119 -8.78 -15.34 4.71
N VAL A 120 -8.11 -16.34 4.14
CA VAL A 120 -6.70 -16.22 3.73
C VAL A 120 -6.51 -15.17 2.63
N SER A 121 -7.39 -15.18 1.61
CA SER A 121 -7.36 -14.19 0.53
C SER A 121 -7.59 -12.77 1.05
N ARG A 122 -8.52 -12.60 2.00
CA ARG A 122 -8.82 -11.30 2.62
C ARG A 122 -7.67 -10.83 3.51
N MET A 123 -7.06 -11.71 4.29
CA MET A 123 -5.86 -11.42 5.09
C MET A 123 -4.72 -10.91 4.21
N ILE A 124 -4.33 -11.69 3.20
CA ILE A 124 -3.24 -11.31 2.29
C ILE A 124 -3.56 -9.98 1.61
N HIS A 125 -4.80 -9.78 1.14
CA HIS A 125 -5.20 -8.55 0.48
C HIS A 125 -5.14 -7.33 1.39
N TRP A 126 -5.76 -7.37 2.58
CA TRP A 126 -5.83 -6.20 3.46
C TRP A 126 -4.49 -5.87 4.08
N THR A 127 -3.69 -6.86 4.46
CA THR A 127 -2.29 -6.62 4.88
C THR A 127 -1.50 -5.97 3.75
N THR A 128 -1.60 -6.50 2.53
CA THR A 128 -0.95 -5.90 1.36
C THR A 128 -1.45 -4.47 1.13
N ALA A 129 -2.75 -4.22 1.17
CA ALA A 129 -3.33 -2.91 0.89
C ALA A 129 -2.86 -1.85 1.88
N ILE A 130 -2.84 -2.15 3.18
CA ILE A 130 -2.37 -1.22 4.21
C ILE A 130 -0.89 -0.89 4.00
N LEU A 131 -0.04 -1.92 3.83
CA LEU A 131 1.40 -1.74 3.56
C LEU A 131 1.65 -0.96 2.26
N PHE A 132 0.90 -1.27 1.22
CA PHE A 132 1.02 -0.64 -0.10
C PHE A 132 0.64 0.84 -0.06
N ILE A 133 -0.45 1.18 0.67
CA ILE A 133 -0.86 2.58 0.86
C ILE A 133 0.18 3.34 1.68
N ALA A 134 0.75 2.73 2.72
CA ALA A 134 1.81 3.35 3.53
C ALA A 134 3.11 3.58 2.75
N LEU A 135 3.46 2.68 1.82
CA LEU A 135 4.66 2.79 0.99
C LEU A 135 4.71 4.05 0.13
N ILE A 136 3.55 4.56 -0.31
CA ILE A 136 3.49 5.68 -1.25
C ILE A 136 3.99 7.00 -0.62
N PRO A 137 3.41 7.52 0.49
CA PRO A 137 3.91 8.74 1.11
C PRO A 137 5.35 8.58 1.60
N ILE A 138 5.71 7.40 2.12
CA ILE A 138 7.09 7.09 2.53
C ILE A 138 8.05 7.23 1.34
N GLY A 139 7.71 6.64 0.18
CA GLY A 139 8.54 6.69 -1.01
C GLY A 139 8.68 8.09 -1.61
N ILE A 140 7.57 8.83 -1.69
CA ILE A 140 7.58 10.22 -2.16
C ILE A 140 8.45 11.06 -1.24
N PHE A 141 8.22 11.01 0.07
CA PHE A 141 8.97 11.80 1.04
C PHE A 141 10.45 11.42 1.06
N ALA A 142 10.79 10.12 1.08
CA ALA A 142 12.19 9.66 1.00
C ALA A 142 12.94 10.25 -0.21
N SER A 143 12.24 10.47 -1.33
CA SER A 143 12.82 11.05 -2.53
C SER A 143 12.95 12.59 -2.51
N MET A 144 12.33 13.27 -1.54
CA MET A 144 12.36 14.73 -1.36
C MET A 144 13.34 15.19 -0.27
N ILE A 145 13.64 14.33 0.72
CA ILE A 145 14.50 14.69 1.84
C ILE A 145 15.91 15.11 1.34
N PRO A 146 16.51 16.22 1.80
CA PRO A 146 17.89 16.59 1.49
C PRO A 146 18.90 15.48 1.81
N GLU A 147 19.97 15.35 1.02
CA GLU A 147 20.89 14.18 1.10
C GLU A 147 21.60 14.05 2.45
N ASP A 148 21.86 15.17 3.12
CA ASP A 148 22.55 15.32 4.40
C ASP A 148 21.63 15.12 5.63
N SER A 149 20.31 14.95 5.42
CA SER A 149 19.37 14.78 6.52
C SER A 149 19.56 13.43 7.24
N TRP A 150 19.81 13.48 8.55
CA TRP A 150 20.09 12.31 9.40
C TRP A 150 19.00 11.23 9.38
N PHE A 151 17.73 11.60 9.17
CA PHE A 151 16.60 10.67 9.14
C PHE A 151 16.32 10.08 7.76
N ARG A 152 17.00 10.55 6.69
CA ARG A 152 16.80 10.08 5.31
C ARG A 152 16.98 8.57 5.18
N ASN A 153 18.01 8.02 5.83
CA ASN A 153 18.27 6.59 5.81
C ASN A 153 17.15 5.78 6.48
N HIS A 154 16.54 6.29 7.54
CA HIS A 154 15.44 5.62 8.24
C HIS A 154 14.25 5.40 7.28
N TYR A 155 13.88 6.41 6.49
CA TYR A 155 12.82 6.26 5.49
C TYR A 155 13.19 5.25 4.40
N TYR A 156 14.44 5.22 3.95
CA TYR A 156 14.89 4.25 2.95
C TYR A 156 14.83 2.81 3.46
N VAL A 157 15.28 2.56 4.69
CA VAL A 157 15.24 1.21 5.29
C VAL A 157 13.79 0.76 5.48
N VAL A 158 12.92 1.63 6.01
CA VAL A 158 11.48 1.32 6.14
C VAL A 158 10.87 1.05 4.76
N HIS A 159 11.07 1.93 3.78
CA HIS A 159 10.52 1.76 2.43
C HIS A 159 10.97 0.45 1.77
N LYS A 160 12.28 0.14 1.82
CA LYS A 160 12.84 -1.08 1.24
C LYS A 160 12.31 -2.32 1.95
N THR A 161 12.24 -2.32 3.28
CA THR A 161 11.72 -3.45 4.07
C THR A 161 10.25 -3.73 3.74
N LEU A 162 9.41 -2.69 3.74
CA LEU A 162 7.99 -2.83 3.39
C LEU A 162 7.81 -3.26 1.93
N GLY A 163 8.63 -2.74 1.01
CA GLY A 163 8.61 -3.10 -0.41
C GLY A 163 8.94 -4.57 -0.67
N VAL A 164 9.99 -5.09 -0.02
CA VAL A 164 10.35 -6.51 -0.06
C VAL A 164 9.23 -7.38 0.50
N LEU A 165 8.62 -6.98 1.62
CA LEU A 165 7.51 -7.74 2.20
C LEU A 165 6.28 -7.76 1.29
N VAL A 166 5.90 -6.63 0.70
CA VAL A 166 4.78 -6.55 -0.26
C VAL A 166 5.05 -7.45 -1.47
N PHE A 167 6.29 -7.49 -1.96
CA PHE A 167 6.68 -8.41 -3.03
C PHE A 167 6.54 -9.88 -2.59
N ALA A 168 7.00 -10.25 -1.39
CA ALA A 168 6.81 -11.59 -0.85
C ALA A 168 5.32 -11.96 -0.69
N LEU A 169 4.50 -11.04 -0.18
CA LEU A 169 3.04 -11.23 -0.06
C LEU A 169 2.38 -11.43 -1.43
N LEU A 170 2.86 -10.78 -2.48
CA LEU A 170 2.39 -11.03 -3.85
C LEU A 170 2.68 -12.47 -4.29
N ILE A 171 3.89 -12.97 -4.05
CA ILE A 171 4.26 -14.35 -4.42
C ILE A 171 3.38 -15.35 -3.65
N ILE A 172 3.20 -15.13 -2.34
CA ILE A 172 2.28 -15.92 -1.51
C ILE A 172 0.86 -15.85 -2.08
N ARG A 173 0.39 -14.67 -2.49
CA ARG A 173 -0.93 -14.48 -3.11
C ARG A 173 -1.05 -15.28 -4.40
N LEU A 174 -0.05 -15.23 -5.28
CA LEU A 174 -0.04 -15.96 -6.55
C LEU A 174 -0.11 -17.47 -6.33
N PHE A 175 0.68 -18.00 -5.39
CA PHE A 175 0.61 -19.40 -4.99
C PHE A 175 -0.75 -19.76 -4.38
N TRP A 176 -1.29 -18.92 -3.49
CA TRP A 176 -2.61 -19.14 -2.90
C TRP A 176 -3.73 -19.23 -3.95
N ASN A 177 -3.64 -18.45 -5.03
CA ASN A 177 -4.64 -18.47 -6.09
C ASN A 177 -4.64 -19.77 -6.92
N THR A 178 -3.57 -20.57 -6.89
CA THR A 178 -3.58 -21.91 -7.53
C THR A 178 -4.35 -22.91 -6.67
N ARG A 179 -4.33 -22.74 -5.35
CA ARG A 179 -5.01 -23.62 -4.39
C ARG A 179 -6.48 -23.24 -4.17
N SER A 180 -6.79 -21.94 -4.18
CA SER A 180 -8.11 -21.40 -3.90
C SER A 180 -8.54 -20.47 -5.04
N LYS A 181 -9.40 -20.96 -5.93
CA LYS A 181 -9.86 -20.23 -7.12
C LYS A 181 -10.45 -18.87 -6.75
N ARG A 182 -10.17 -17.84 -7.53
CA ARG A 182 -10.74 -16.51 -7.30
C ARG A 182 -12.24 -16.54 -7.61
N PRO A 183 -13.10 -15.94 -6.76
CA PRO A 183 -14.52 -15.83 -7.08
C PRO A 183 -14.70 -14.98 -8.34
N ALA A 184 -15.71 -15.30 -9.17
CA ALA A 184 -15.97 -14.59 -10.42
C ALA A 184 -16.24 -13.10 -10.17
N LEU A 185 -16.00 -12.21 -11.15
CA LEU A 185 -16.43 -10.82 -11.00
C LEU A 185 -17.95 -10.74 -10.83
N ASP A 186 -18.42 -9.68 -10.19
CA ASP A 186 -19.85 -9.51 -9.90
C ASP A 186 -20.66 -9.54 -11.22
N ALA A 187 -21.69 -10.38 -11.27
CA ALA A 187 -22.52 -10.58 -12.46
C ALA A 187 -23.34 -9.33 -12.82
N SER A 188 -23.51 -8.39 -11.89
CA SER A 188 -24.16 -7.10 -12.14
C SER A 188 -23.31 -6.13 -12.97
N LEU A 189 -22.01 -6.40 -13.15
CA LEU A 189 -21.14 -5.54 -13.95
C LEU A 189 -21.48 -5.61 -15.44
N LYS A 190 -21.50 -4.46 -16.10
CA LYS A 190 -21.62 -4.41 -17.57
C LYS A 190 -20.41 -5.10 -18.21
N PRO A 191 -20.54 -5.67 -19.43
CA PRO A 191 -19.42 -6.36 -20.08
C PRO A 191 -18.14 -5.51 -20.22
N ALA A 192 -18.28 -4.20 -20.43
CA ALA A 192 -17.14 -3.28 -20.46
C ALA A 192 -16.48 -3.11 -19.08
N GLU A 193 -17.27 -2.98 -18.01
CA GLU A 193 -16.79 -2.85 -16.63
C GLU A 193 -16.07 -4.12 -16.19
N HIS A 194 -16.59 -5.29 -16.56
CA HIS A 194 -15.94 -6.58 -16.32
C HIS A 194 -14.55 -6.64 -16.97
N ARG A 195 -14.42 -6.21 -18.24
CA ARG A 195 -13.11 -6.15 -18.93
C ARG A 195 -12.14 -5.18 -18.26
N TRP A 196 -12.61 -3.99 -17.88
CA TRP A 196 -11.77 -3.00 -17.22
C TRP A 196 -11.32 -3.43 -15.83
N ALA A 197 -12.22 -3.97 -15.00
CA ALA A 197 -11.87 -4.52 -13.69
C ALA A 197 -10.81 -5.62 -13.82
N HIS A 198 -10.95 -6.51 -14.80
CA HIS A 198 -9.96 -7.55 -15.05
C HIS A 198 -8.59 -6.97 -15.46
N ARG A 199 -8.56 -6.00 -16.39
CA ARG A 199 -7.33 -5.33 -16.82
C ARG A 199 -6.65 -4.58 -15.68
N VAL A 200 -7.40 -3.83 -14.88
CA VAL A 200 -6.87 -3.11 -13.71
C VAL A 200 -6.25 -4.08 -12.72
N HIS A 201 -6.90 -5.22 -12.44
CA HIS A 201 -6.29 -6.25 -11.61
C HIS A 201 -4.97 -6.76 -12.20
N ILE A 202 -4.93 -7.16 -13.47
CA ILE A 202 -3.69 -7.63 -14.11
C ILE A 202 -2.59 -6.56 -14.00
N LEU A 203 -2.93 -5.31 -14.31
CA LEU A 203 -2.01 -4.19 -14.23
C LEU A 203 -1.47 -3.98 -12.81
N LEU A 204 -2.31 -4.09 -11.79
CA LEU A 204 -1.84 -4.03 -10.39
C LEU A 204 -0.89 -5.18 -10.04
N TYR A 205 -1.16 -6.42 -10.48
CA TYR A 205 -0.23 -7.54 -10.30
C TYR A 205 1.11 -7.25 -10.97
N MET A 206 1.10 -6.71 -12.20
CA MET A 206 2.34 -6.35 -12.90
C MET A 206 3.08 -5.21 -12.19
N MET A 207 2.38 -4.18 -11.70
CA MET A 207 3.01 -3.07 -10.96
C MET A 207 3.61 -3.53 -9.64
N MET A 208 2.94 -4.44 -8.93
CA MET A 208 3.46 -5.03 -7.68
C MET A 208 4.74 -5.86 -7.88
N ILE A 209 5.04 -6.30 -9.12
CA ILE A 209 6.32 -6.92 -9.48
C ILE A 209 7.31 -5.84 -9.95
N ALA A 210 6.89 -5.03 -10.92
CA ALA A 210 7.75 -4.10 -11.62
C ALA A 210 8.35 -3.05 -10.68
N VAL A 211 7.56 -2.46 -9.78
CA VAL A 211 8.04 -1.41 -8.86
C VAL A 211 9.16 -1.91 -7.93
N PRO A 212 8.99 -2.99 -7.14
CA PRO A 212 10.07 -3.47 -6.27
C PRO A 212 11.28 -4.00 -7.07
N VAL A 213 11.06 -4.68 -8.20
CA VAL A 213 12.17 -5.16 -9.05
C VAL A 213 12.99 -4.00 -9.60
N THR A 214 12.34 -2.98 -10.17
CA THR A 214 13.05 -1.79 -10.67
C THR A 214 13.77 -1.04 -9.55
N GLY A 215 13.20 -0.99 -8.34
CA GLY A 215 13.84 -0.41 -7.16
C GLY A 215 15.10 -1.16 -6.72
N TYR A 216 15.03 -2.49 -6.69
CA TYR A 216 16.17 -3.36 -6.38
C TYR A 216 17.28 -3.24 -7.43
N VAL A 217 16.94 -3.26 -8.71
CA VAL A 217 17.90 -3.10 -9.81
C VAL A 217 18.53 -1.71 -9.78
N MET A 218 17.74 -0.65 -9.57
CA MET A 218 18.22 0.71 -9.40
C MET A 218 19.23 0.83 -8.25
N THR A 219 18.88 0.37 -7.04
CA THR A 219 19.78 0.50 -5.87
C THR A 219 21.05 -0.35 -6.04
N SER A 220 20.94 -1.50 -6.70
CA SER A 220 22.10 -2.36 -6.99
C SER A 220 23.10 -1.68 -7.92
N PHE A 221 22.66 -1.14 -9.07
CA PHE A 221 23.54 -0.40 -9.97
C PHE A 221 24.09 0.90 -9.37
N HIS A 222 23.36 1.49 -8.41
CA HIS A 222 23.86 2.62 -7.63
C HIS A 222 24.97 2.21 -6.62
N GLY A 223 25.10 0.91 -6.34
CA GLY A 223 26.02 0.35 -5.38
C GLY A 223 25.63 0.58 -3.92
N TYR A 224 24.33 0.72 -3.65
CA TYR A 224 23.78 0.76 -2.29
C TYR A 224 23.07 -0.55 -1.95
N PRO A 225 23.25 -1.07 -0.73
CA PRO A 225 22.57 -2.28 -0.30
C PRO A 225 21.06 -2.10 -0.25
N THR A 226 20.33 -3.21 -0.37
CA THR A 226 18.90 -3.27 -0.07
C THR A 226 18.71 -3.74 1.36
N TYR A 227 17.77 -3.15 2.09
CA TYR A 227 17.54 -3.49 3.49
C TYR A 227 16.25 -4.29 3.64
N PHE A 228 16.31 -5.35 4.46
CA PHE A 228 15.16 -6.07 4.99
C PHE A 228 15.31 -6.16 6.51
N PHE A 229 14.73 -5.19 7.22
CA PHE A 229 15.09 -4.90 8.62
C PHE A 229 16.59 -4.61 8.75
N THR A 230 17.28 -5.32 9.64
CA THR A 230 18.73 -5.21 9.86
C THR A 230 19.56 -6.02 8.86
N LEU A 231 18.91 -6.84 8.02
CA LEU A 231 19.61 -7.60 6.98
C LEU A 231 19.95 -6.68 5.82
N GLU A 232 21.25 -6.56 5.55
CA GLU A 232 21.77 -5.92 4.35
C GLU A 232 21.89 -6.96 3.24
N ILE A 233 21.28 -6.66 2.10
CA ILE A 233 21.36 -7.44 0.88
C ILE A 233 22.30 -6.69 -0.06
N GLU A 234 23.46 -7.27 -0.30
CA GLU A 234 24.48 -6.70 -1.17
C GLU A 234 23.96 -6.45 -2.59
N PRO A 235 24.42 -5.38 -3.26
CA PRO A 235 24.16 -5.15 -4.67
C PRO A 235 24.49 -6.38 -5.51
N PHE A 236 23.51 -6.86 -6.28
CA PHE A 236 23.74 -8.01 -7.16
C PHE A 236 24.60 -7.66 -8.39
N TRP A 237 24.51 -6.41 -8.85
CA TRP A 237 25.28 -5.90 -9.99
C TRP A 237 26.35 -4.91 -9.53
N GLY A 238 27.44 -4.84 -10.29
CA GLY A 238 28.46 -3.79 -10.12
C GLY A 238 27.91 -2.39 -10.42
N LYS A 239 28.57 -1.37 -9.86
CA LYS A 239 28.19 0.04 -10.06
C LYS A 239 28.21 0.40 -11.54
N SER A 240 27.15 1.06 -12.00
CA SER A 240 27.00 1.50 -13.40
C SER A 240 25.91 2.56 -13.53
N ASP A 241 26.05 3.47 -14.50
CA ASP A 241 25.08 4.51 -14.83
C ASP A 241 23.69 3.98 -15.22
N ALA A 242 23.55 2.66 -15.41
CA ALA A 242 22.25 2.00 -15.53
C ALA A 242 21.28 2.36 -14.39
N TYR A 243 21.79 2.73 -13.19
CA TYR A 243 20.96 3.21 -12.08
C TYR A 243 20.09 4.42 -12.47
N ILE A 244 20.52 5.25 -13.44
CA ILE A 244 19.77 6.41 -13.93
C ILE A 244 18.50 5.94 -14.64
N ILE A 245 18.63 4.99 -15.57
CA ILE A 245 17.50 4.44 -16.35
C ILE A 245 16.52 3.73 -15.41
N TRP A 246 17.01 2.85 -14.55
CA TRP A 246 16.16 2.15 -13.59
C TRP A 246 15.54 3.11 -12.56
N GLY A 247 16.25 4.18 -12.21
CA GLY A 247 15.73 5.29 -11.43
C GLY A 247 14.58 6.03 -12.12
N THR A 248 14.66 6.22 -13.45
CA THR A 248 13.55 6.78 -14.24
C THR A 248 12.28 5.95 -14.11
N PHE A 249 12.40 4.62 -14.20
CA PHE A 249 11.25 3.72 -14.03
C PHE A 249 10.72 3.73 -12.60
N HIS A 250 11.60 3.53 -11.61
CA HIS A 250 11.19 3.33 -10.21
C HIS A 250 10.69 4.61 -9.53
N LYS A 251 11.26 5.78 -9.85
CA LYS A 251 10.92 7.05 -9.19
C LYS A 251 9.83 7.85 -9.92
N TYR A 252 9.65 7.61 -11.22
CA TYR A 252 8.79 8.47 -12.06
C TYR A 252 7.77 7.68 -12.88
N ILE A 253 8.19 6.83 -13.82
CA ILE A 253 7.24 6.21 -14.75
C ILE A 253 6.25 5.29 -14.02
N LEU A 254 6.77 4.33 -13.24
CA LEU A 254 5.92 3.32 -12.61
C LEU A 254 5.08 3.88 -11.45
N PRO A 255 5.57 4.74 -10.54
CA PRO A 255 4.73 5.30 -9.48
C PRO A 255 3.54 6.11 -10.01
N TYR A 256 3.75 6.95 -11.03
CA TYR A 256 2.65 7.76 -11.58
C TYR A 256 1.62 6.88 -12.31
N LEU A 257 2.08 5.88 -13.07
CA LEU A 257 1.18 4.90 -13.68
C LEU A 257 0.42 4.11 -12.60
N LEU A 258 1.11 3.72 -11.53
CA LEU A 258 0.52 3.05 -10.39
C LEU A 258 -0.56 3.90 -9.72
N TYR A 259 -0.36 5.22 -9.56
CA TYR A 259 -1.38 6.10 -8.96
C TYR A 259 -2.67 6.10 -9.78
N VAL A 260 -2.55 6.14 -11.11
CA VAL A 260 -3.71 6.07 -12.01
C VAL A 260 -4.41 4.72 -11.90
N ILE A 261 -3.66 3.61 -11.95
CA ILE A 261 -4.23 2.26 -11.89
C ILE A 261 -4.88 1.99 -10.51
N LEU A 262 -4.19 2.37 -9.43
CA LEU A 262 -4.69 2.22 -8.07
C LEU A 262 -5.92 3.11 -7.84
N GLY A 263 -5.89 4.35 -8.33
CA GLY A 263 -7.05 5.24 -8.33
C GLY A 263 -8.24 4.62 -9.06
N ALA A 264 -8.03 4.10 -10.27
CA ALA A 264 -9.09 3.41 -11.03
C ALA A 264 -9.65 2.18 -10.28
N HIS A 265 -8.80 1.42 -9.57
CA HIS A 265 -9.23 0.29 -8.75
C HIS A 265 -10.12 0.73 -7.58
N ILE A 266 -9.67 1.71 -6.80
CA ILE A 266 -10.38 2.20 -5.61
C ILE A 266 -11.66 2.91 -6.03
N LEU A 267 -11.57 3.88 -6.95
CA LEU A 267 -12.73 4.64 -7.42
C LEU A 267 -13.75 3.74 -8.12
N GLY A 268 -13.31 2.73 -8.86
CA GLY A 268 -14.21 1.73 -9.45
C GLY A 268 -15.01 0.98 -8.38
N ALA A 269 -14.33 0.48 -7.34
CA ALA A 269 -15.00 -0.20 -6.22
C ALA A 269 -15.99 0.72 -5.49
N LEU A 270 -15.60 1.98 -5.23
CA LEU A 270 -16.47 2.98 -4.59
C LEU A 270 -17.67 3.35 -5.47
N LYS A 271 -17.46 3.54 -6.78
CA LYS A 271 -18.52 3.83 -7.76
C LYS A 271 -19.55 2.70 -7.82
N HIS A 272 -19.09 1.45 -7.90
CA HIS A 272 -19.98 0.30 -7.89
C HIS A 272 -20.79 0.20 -6.60
N HIS A 273 -20.18 0.47 -5.46
CA HIS A 273 -20.87 0.40 -4.18
C HIS A 273 -21.85 1.56 -3.95
N PHE A 274 -21.42 2.81 -4.11
CA PHE A 274 -22.22 3.99 -3.73
C PHE A 274 -23.13 4.52 -4.83
N ILE A 275 -22.72 4.41 -6.11
CA ILE A 275 -23.47 4.97 -7.25
C ILE A 275 -24.32 3.88 -7.88
N ASP A 276 -23.71 2.76 -8.27
CA ASP A 276 -24.45 1.67 -8.92
C ASP A 276 -25.26 0.84 -7.93
N LYS A 277 -24.98 0.97 -6.62
CA LYS A 277 -25.59 0.18 -5.53
C LYS A 277 -25.39 -1.33 -5.73
N HIS A 278 -24.30 -1.70 -6.38
CA HIS A 278 -23.86 -3.08 -6.49
C HIS A 278 -23.18 -3.48 -5.19
N ASP A 279 -23.83 -4.34 -4.44
CA ASP A 279 -23.36 -4.79 -3.14
C ASP A 279 -22.13 -5.71 -3.24
N GLY A 280 -21.99 -6.47 -4.34
CA GLY A 280 -21.00 -7.53 -4.44
C GLY A 280 -19.56 -7.04 -4.58
N ALA A 281 -19.30 -5.93 -5.29
CA ALA A 281 -17.92 -5.49 -5.54
C ALA A 281 -17.10 -5.26 -4.25
N LEU A 282 -17.70 -4.63 -3.25
CA LEU A 282 -17.06 -4.33 -1.96
C LEU A 282 -17.29 -5.45 -0.93
N LYS A 283 -18.54 -5.94 -0.77
CA LYS A 283 -18.89 -6.98 0.25
C LYS A 283 -18.18 -8.31 0.06
N ARG A 284 -17.60 -8.57 -1.11
CA ARG A 284 -16.77 -9.77 -1.33
C ARG A 284 -15.42 -9.69 -0.63
N MET A 285 -14.93 -8.48 -0.36
CA MET A 285 -13.64 -8.22 0.29
C MET A 285 -13.78 -7.66 1.70
N VAL A 286 -14.93 -7.07 2.05
CA VAL A 286 -15.24 -6.59 3.41
C VAL A 286 -16.42 -7.34 4.04
N GLY A 287 -16.66 -7.14 5.33
CA GLY A 287 -17.79 -7.72 6.08
C GLY A 287 -18.82 -6.66 6.38
#